data_AF-A0A2S6GDI7-F1
#
_entry.id   AF-A0A2S6GDI7-F1
#
_cell.length_a   1.000
_cell.length_b   1.000
_cell.length_c   1.000
_cell.angle_alpha   90.00
_cell.angle_beta   90.00
_cell.angle_gamma   90.00
#
_symmetry.space_group_name_H-M   'P 1'
#
loop_
_entity.id
_entity.type
_entity.pdbx_description
1 polymer ?
#
loop_
_entity_poly.entity_id
_entity_poly.type
_entity_poly.pdbx_seq_one_letter_code
_entity_poly.pdbx_strand_id
1 'polypeptide(L)'
;MGCTAARIGEASGCRVKDIDTKSWIWNVRRQTTPGPGGLADKGTKSKRARDVPIIVEIRDMIERRISELDRDPEARLFTGPRGGRITTAVLRDATHWDEVVGELGYEHLRRHDLRHTGITWLADAGVPVHVLRVIAGHGSPTTTQRYIHPDKQSITNAGDLLSAHLHAPRTPRLRVV
;
A
#
# COMPACT_ATOMS: atom_id res chain seq x y z
N MET A 1 2.12 6.33 1.24
CA MET A 1 1.15 6.02 0.16
C MET A 1 1.86 5.48 -1.08
N GLY A 2 2.93 6.12 -1.56
CA GLY A 2 3.72 5.64 -2.71
C GLY A 2 4.17 4.18 -2.58
N CYS A 3 4.94 3.85 -1.54
CA CYS A 3 5.53 2.52 -1.38
C CYS A 3 4.55 1.40 -0.97
N THR A 4 3.31 1.73 -0.62
CA THR A 4 2.33 0.77 -0.06
C THR A 4 1.04 0.70 -0.86
N ALA A 5 0.87 1.57 -1.86
CA ALA A 5 -0.39 1.80 -2.58
C ALA A 5 -1.60 2.07 -1.67
N ALA A 6 -1.43 2.37 -0.37
CA ALA A 6 -2.54 2.54 0.55
C ALA A 6 -3.31 3.85 0.29
N ARG A 7 -4.61 3.84 0.58
CA ARG A 7 -5.44 5.07 0.57
C ARG A 7 -5.10 5.94 1.77
N ILE A 8 -5.27 7.25 1.67
CA ILE A 8 -5.03 8.15 2.81
C ILE A 8 -5.89 7.81 4.02
N GLY A 9 -7.15 7.42 3.82
CA GLY A 9 -8.02 6.98 4.91
C GLY A 9 -7.48 5.73 5.60
N GLU A 10 -6.85 4.81 4.86
CA GLU A 10 -6.24 3.59 5.43
C GLU A 10 -4.98 3.92 6.23
N ALA A 11 -4.11 4.77 5.67
CA ALA A 11 -2.93 5.27 6.39
C ALA A 11 -3.36 6.02 7.67
N SER A 12 -4.42 6.82 7.57
CA SER A 12 -5.03 7.48 8.71
C SER A 12 -5.47 6.45 9.75
N GLY A 13 -6.26 5.45 9.37
CA GLY A 13 -6.79 4.43 10.28
C GLY A 13 -5.78 3.39 10.82
N CYS A 14 -4.50 3.47 10.42
CA CYS A 14 -3.45 2.53 10.79
C CYS A 14 -3.07 2.69 12.27
N ARG A 15 -3.07 1.59 13.01
CA ARG A 15 -2.54 1.51 14.38
C ARG A 15 -1.26 0.68 14.42
N VAL A 16 -0.47 0.83 15.48
CA VAL A 16 0.75 0.03 15.69
C VAL A 16 0.46 -1.46 15.59
N LYS A 17 -0.62 -1.96 16.20
CA LYS A 17 -1.01 -3.38 16.12
C LYS A 17 -1.39 -3.91 14.73
N ASP A 18 -1.51 -3.03 13.74
CA ASP A 18 -1.78 -3.43 12.36
C ASP A 18 -0.49 -3.78 11.60
N ILE A 19 0.68 -3.48 12.18
CA ILE A 19 1.99 -3.74 11.59
C ILE A 19 2.62 -4.94 12.30
N ASP A 20 2.89 -6.00 11.54
CA ASP A 20 3.76 -7.08 11.99
C ASP A 20 5.20 -6.75 11.58
N THR A 21 6.03 -6.35 12.54
CA THR A 21 7.45 -5.99 12.32
C THR A 21 8.38 -7.19 12.15
N LYS A 22 7.88 -8.43 12.33
CA LYS A 22 8.64 -9.66 12.04
C LYS A 22 8.49 -10.05 10.57
N SER A 23 7.26 -10.08 10.08
CA SER A 23 6.97 -10.42 8.68
C SER A 23 6.95 -9.20 7.75
N TRP A 24 6.98 -7.99 8.31
CA TRP A 24 6.85 -6.71 7.61
C TRP A 24 5.59 -6.63 6.75
N ILE A 25 4.48 -7.06 7.35
CA ILE A 25 3.14 -7.01 6.77
C ILE A 25 2.29 -5.99 7.52
N TRP A 26 1.68 -5.08 6.77
CA TRP A 26 0.59 -4.25 7.26
C TRP A 26 -0.76 -4.90 6.94
N ASN A 27 -1.51 -5.27 7.98
CA ASN A 27 -2.89 -5.71 7.84
C ASN A 27 -3.83 -4.50 7.73
N VAL A 28 -4.21 -4.16 6.50
CA VAL A 28 -5.10 -3.02 6.22
C VAL A 28 -6.55 -3.43 6.46
N ARG A 29 -7.06 -3.14 7.65
CA ARG A 29 -8.44 -3.50 8.09
C ARG A 29 -9.34 -2.32 8.45
N ARG A 30 -8.77 -1.11 8.56
CA ARG A 30 -9.50 0.10 8.94
C ARG A 30 -9.19 1.26 7.99
N GLN A 31 -10.10 2.22 7.96
CA GLN A 31 -9.88 3.52 7.35
C GLN A 31 -10.62 4.61 8.12
N THR A 32 -10.05 5.80 8.16
CA THR A 32 -10.74 7.02 8.57
C THR A 32 -11.53 7.59 7.41
N THR A 33 -12.81 7.81 7.62
CA THR A 33 -13.73 8.41 6.64
C THR A 33 -14.61 9.47 7.29
N PRO A 34 -15.10 10.48 6.55
CA PRO A 34 -16.15 11.37 7.05
C PRO A 34 -17.43 10.60 7.40
N GLY A 35 -18.12 11.04 8.46
CA GLY A 35 -19.41 10.50 8.87
C GLY A 35 -20.21 11.50 9.71
N PRO A 36 -21.43 11.12 10.13
CA PRO A 36 -22.21 11.92 11.07
C PRO A 36 -21.40 12.14 12.36
N GLY A 37 -21.23 13.39 12.77
CA GLY A 37 -20.41 13.76 13.95
C GLY A 37 -18.91 13.93 13.69
N GLY A 38 -18.47 13.93 12.42
CA GLY A 38 -17.09 14.20 12.03
C GLY A 38 -16.37 12.98 11.47
N LEU A 39 -15.05 12.95 11.62
CA LEU A 39 -14.27 11.79 11.16
C LEU A 39 -14.63 10.56 12.00
N ALA A 40 -14.67 9.39 11.37
CA ALA A 40 -14.87 8.11 12.05
C ALA A 40 -14.01 7.02 11.43
N ASP A 41 -13.56 6.09 12.27
CA ASP A 41 -12.89 4.88 11.80
C ASP A 41 -13.94 3.84 11.47
N LYS A 42 -13.87 3.31 10.25
CA LYS A 42 -14.75 2.26 9.74
C LYS A 42 -13.90 1.13 9.16
N GLY A 43 -14.52 -0.02 8.92
CA GLY A 43 -13.91 -1.06 8.07
C GLY A 43 -13.54 -0.49 6.69
N THR A 44 -12.63 -1.16 5.99
CA THR A 44 -12.21 -0.76 4.63
C THR A 44 -13.41 -0.69 3.68
N LYS A 45 -13.30 0.10 2.59
CA LYS A 45 -14.41 0.36 1.66
C LYS A 45 -14.94 -0.93 1.02
N SER A 46 -14.10 -1.96 0.91
CA SER A 46 -14.44 -3.31 0.44
C SER A 46 -14.91 -4.27 1.55
N LYS A 47 -14.91 -3.84 2.81
CA LYS A 47 -15.14 -4.65 4.03
C LYS A 47 -14.24 -5.89 4.16
N ARG A 48 -13.14 -5.95 3.41
CA ARG A 48 -12.16 -7.03 3.46
C ARG A 48 -10.83 -6.47 3.92
N ALA A 49 -10.28 -7.07 4.98
CA ALA A 49 -8.89 -6.86 5.34
C ALA A 49 -8.00 -7.37 4.20
N ARG A 50 -6.84 -6.75 4.04
CA ARG A 50 -5.83 -7.20 3.07
C ARG A 50 -4.45 -6.92 3.62
N ASP A 51 -3.50 -7.73 3.17
CA ASP A 51 -2.12 -7.59 3.56
C ASP A 51 -1.38 -6.74 2.53
N VAL A 52 -0.60 -5.80 3.04
CA VAL A 52 0.25 -4.90 2.24
C VAL A 52 1.69 -5.06 2.75
N PRO A 53 2.64 -5.43 1.89
CA PRO A 53 4.03 -5.57 2.30
C PRO A 53 4.63 -4.20 2.61
N ILE A 54 5.48 -4.16 3.64
CA ILE A 54 6.33 -3.02 3.99
C ILE A 54 7.73 -3.33 3.46
N ILE A 55 8.08 -2.63 2.37
CA ILE A 55 9.37 -2.79 1.69
C ILE A 55 10.52 -2.34 2.60
N VAL A 56 11.71 -2.89 2.37
CA VAL A 56 12.88 -2.72 3.25
C VAL A 56 13.25 -1.26 3.44
N GLU A 57 13.09 -0.44 2.40
CA GLU A 57 13.45 0.97 2.32
C GLU A 57 12.69 1.84 3.32
N ILE A 58 11.51 1.40 3.79
CA ILE A 58 10.69 2.17 4.74
C ILE A 58 10.63 1.52 6.13
N ARG A 59 11.23 0.35 6.35
CA ARG A 59 11.13 -0.40 7.61
C ARG A 59 11.66 0.40 8.79
N ASP A 60 12.85 0.99 8.64
CA ASP A 60 13.47 1.78 9.71
C ASP A 60 12.64 3.01 10.09
N MET A 61 11.99 3.64 9.10
CA MET A 61 11.08 4.77 9.35
C MET A 61 9.86 4.33 10.15
N ILE A 62 9.28 3.17 9.82
CA ILE A 62 8.14 2.60 10.53
C ILE A 62 8.54 2.17 11.95
N GLU A 63 9.70 1.53 12.12
CA GLU A 63 10.18 1.07 13.43
C GLU A 63 10.48 2.23 14.38
N ARG A 64 11.12 3.29 13.88
CA ARG A 64 11.31 4.53 14.65
C ARG A 64 9.98 5.10 15.10
N ARG A 65 9.02 5.19 14.17
CA ARG A 65 7.69 5.72 14.48
C ARG A 65 6.94 4.88 15.51
N ILE A 66 7.04 3.55 15.42
CA ILE A 66 6.45 2.62 16.41
C ILE A 66 7.10 2.83 17.79
N SER A 67 8.40 3.07 17.83
CA SER A 67 9.15 3.28 19.07
C SER A 67 8.80 4.62 19.74
N GLU A 68 8.61 5.69 18.97
CA GLU A 68 8.13 7.00 19.46
C GLU A 68 6.73 6.95 20.10
N LEU A 69 5.95 5.92 19.78
CA LEU A 69 4.61 5.69 20.30
C LEU A 69 4.62 4.71 21.49
N ASP A 70 5.78 4.48 22.09
CA ASP A 70 6.00 3.49 23.16
C ASP A 70 5.53 2.08 22.80
N ARG A 71 5.45 1.79 21.49
CA ARG A 71 4.85 0.57 20.93
C ARG A 71 3.42 0.29 21.40
N ASP A 72 2.66 1.32 21.81
CA ASP A 72 1.26 1.15 22.21
C ASP A 72 0.44 0.55 21.04
N PRO A 73 -0.13 -0.65 21.18
CA PRO A 73 -0.86 -1.32 20.11
C PRO A 73 -2.08 -0.52 19.61
N GLU A 74 -2.68 0.31 20.47
CA GLU A 74 -3.85 1.11 20.12
C GLU A 74 -3.48 2.49 19.54
N ALA A 75 -2.22 2.91 19.68
CA ALA A 75 -1.75 4.17 19.13
C ALA A 75 -1.86 4.18 17.61
N ARG A 76 -2.29 5.33 17.08
CA ARG A 76 -2.36 5.57 15.65
C ARG A 76 -0.95 5.84 15.12
N LEU A 77 -0.55 5.10 14.09
CA LEU A 77 0.80 5.19 13.54
C LEU A 77 1.09 6.58 12.96
N PHE A 78 0.09 7.21 12.32
CA PHE A 78 0.19 8.54 11.74
C PHE A 78 -0.89 9.48 12.27
N THR A 79 -0.47 10.56 12.92
CA THR A 79 -1.35 11.62 13.45
C THR A 79 -1.02 12.96 12.79
N GLY A 80 -1.99 13.87 12.78
CA GLY A 80 -1.75 15.25 12.35
C GLY A 80 -0.93 16.02 13.39
N PRO A 81 -0.44 17.23 13.07
CA PRO A 81 0.40 18.03 13.97
C PRO A 81 -0.21 18.29 15.36
N ARG A 82 -1.54 18.25 15.48
CA ARG A 82 -2.30 18.42 16.72
C ARG A 82 -2.71 17.09 17.39
N GLY A 83 -2.07 15.98 17.04
CA GLY A 83 -2.37 14.63 17.56
C GLY A 83 -3.64 13.98 17.01
N GLY A 84 -4.45 14.71 16.22
CA GLY A 84 -5.69 14.20 15.62
C GLY A 84 -5.49 13.28 14.42
N ARG A 85 -6.60 12.86 13.80
CA ARG A 85 -6.58 12.03 12.59
C ARG A 85 -6.02 12.81 11.39
N ILE A 86 -5.14 12.19 10.60
CA ILE A 86 -4.70 12.78 9.33
C ILE A 86 -5.86 12.80 8.32
N THR A 87 -5.99 13.89 7.60
CA THR A 87 -6.89 14.06 6.46
C THR A 87 -6.09 14.52 5.25
N THR A 88 -6.72 14.53 4.07
CA THR A 88 -6.08 15.08 2.87
C THR A 88 -5.67 16.53 3.06
N ALA A 89 -6.49 17.34 3.73
CA ALA A 89 -6.16 18.74 4.01
C ALA A 89 -5.00 18.86 5.00
N VAL A 90 -5.09 18.20 6.16
CA VAL A 90 -4.03 18.23 7.17
C VAL A 90 -2.68 17.78 6.63
N LEU A 91 -2.67 16.74 5.79
CA LEU A 91 -1.44 16.27 5.16
C LEU A 91 -0.94 17.21 4.06
N ARG A 92 -1.81 18.00 3.42
CA ARG A 92 -1.39 19.07 2.48
C ARG A 92 -0.55 20.10 3.21
N ASP A 93 -1.12 20.58 4.30
CA ASP A 93 -0.59 21.72 5.04
C ASP A 93 0.67 21.30 5.79
N ALA A 94 0.63 20.13 6.47
CA ALA A 94 1.76 19.64 7.25
C ALA A 94 3.00 19.27 6.42
N THR A 95 2.86 19.03 5.12
CA THR A 95 3.98 18.68 4.24
C THR A 95 4.33 19.78 3.25
N HIS A 96 3.74 20.98 3.37
CA HIS A 96 3.87 22.06 2.38
C HIS A 96 3.70 21.55 0.94
N TRP A 97 2.70 20.70 0.73
CA TRP A 97 2.62 19.87 -0.49
C TRP A 97 2.69 20.69 -1.78
N ASP A 98 1.98 21.82 -1.81
CA ASP A 98 1.87 22.64 -3.03
C ASP A 98 3.22 23.30 -3.39
N GLU A 99 3.99 23.70 -2.39
CA GLU A 99 5.34 24.23 -2.57
C GLU A 99 6.27 23.14 -3.09
N VAL A 100 6.27 21.97 -2.44
CA VAL A 100 7.10 20.82 -2.83
C VAL A 100 6.80 20.38 -4.27
N VAL A 101 5.53 20.26 -4.66
CA VAL A 101 5.22 19.86 -6.04
C VAL A 101 5.48 20.97 -7.05
N GLY A 102 5.37 22.24 -6.65
CA GLY A 102 5.76 23.38 -7.48
C GLY A 102 7.26 23.40 -7.76
N GLU A 103 8.08 23.24 -6.73
CA GLU A 103 9.55 23.17 -6.85
C GLU A 103 10.02 21.98 -7.70
N LEU A 104 9.29 20.87 -7.65
CA LEU A 104 9.57 19.68 -8.47
C LEU A 104 9.01 19.78 -9.90
N GLY A 105 8.28 20.86 -10.26
CA GLY A 105 7.69 21.04 -11.58
C GLY A 105 6.44 20.19 -11.85
N TYR A 106 5.75 19.72 -10.81
CA TYR A 106 4.57 18.86 -10.88
C TYR A 106 3.32 19.51 -10.25
N GLU A 107 2.99 20.75 -10.64
CA GLU A 107 1.91 21.57 -10.05
C GLU A 107 0.52 20.90 -9.98
N HIS A 108 0.28 19.84 -10.77
CA HIS A 108 -0.97 19.10 -10.79
C HIS A 108 -0.93 17.76 -10.05
N LEU A 109 0.22 17.38 -9.48
CA LEU A 109 0.37 16.14 -8.74
C LEU A 109 -0.40 16.20 -7.42
N ARG A 110 -1.38 15.31 -7.28
CA ARG A 110 -2.18 15.16 -6.06
C ARG A 110 -1.58 14.06 -5.20
N ARG A 111 -1.74 14.16 -3.88
CA ARG A 111 -1.34 13.06 -2.97
C ARG A 111 -2.00 11.72 -3.29
N HIS A 112 -3.21 11.73 -3.83
CA HIS A 112 -3.84 10.47 -4.27
C HIS A 112 -3.09 9.82 -5.43
N ASP A 113 -2.44 10.62 -6.27
CA ASP A 113 -1.66 10.14 -7.41
C ASP A 113 -0.45 9.34 -6.92
N LEU A 114 0.09 9.61 -5.73
CA LEU A 114 1.12 8.74 -5.12
C LEU A 114 0.66 7.29 -4.98
N ARG A 115 -0.63 7.04 -4.71
CA ARG A 115 -1.16 5.68 -4.71
C ARG A 115 -1.18 5.10 -6.14
N HIS A 116 -1.56 5.89 -7.13
CA HIS A 116 -1.52 5.47 -8.53
C HIS A 116 -0.09 5.14 -8.98
N THR A 117 0.89 5.97 -8.62
CA THR A 117 2.32 5.73 -8.81
C THR A 117 2.75 4.43 -8.15
N GLY A 118 2.36 4.20 -6.88
CA GLY A 118 2.69 2.96 -6.18
C GLY A 118 2.14 1.70 -6.84
N ILE A 119 0.91 1.75 -7.38
CA ILE A 119 0.33 0.63 -8.13
C ILE A 119 1.07 0.42 -9.45
N THR A 120 1.48 1.50 -10.11
CA THR A 120 2.26 1.45 -11.37
C THR A 120 3.63 0.83 -11.12
N TRP A 121 4.38 1.27 -10.10
CA TRP A 121 5.67 0.69 -9.74
C TRP A 121 5.60 -0.79 -9.39
N LEU A 122 4.55 -1.23 -8.69
CA LEU A 122 4.35 -2.66 -8.43
C LEU A 122 4.08 -3.43 -9.73
N ALA A 123 3.33 -2.86 -10.67
CA ALA A 123 3.09 -3.48 -11.97
C ALA A 123 4.38 -3.57 -12.80
N ASP A 124 5.14 -2.47 -12.86
CA ASP A 124 6.42 -2.38 -13.57
C ASP A 124 7.49 -3.31 -12.97
N ALA A 125 7.45 -3.54 -11.66
CA ALA A 125 8.27 -4.53 -10.97
C ALA A 125 7.87 -5.99 -11.27
N GLY A 126 6.86 -6.21 -12.12
CA GLY A 126 6.42 -7.54 -12.52
C GLY A 126 5.51 -8.26 -11.50
N VAL A 127 4.93 -7.53 -10.53
CA VAL A 127 4.02 -8.16 -9.55
C VAL A 127 2.80 -8.73 -10.29
N PRO A 128 2.49 -10.03 -10.11
CA PRO A 128 1.35 -10.63 -10.79
C PRO A 128 0.04 -9.89 -10.52
N VAL A 129 -0.79 -9.71 -11.56
CA VAL A 129 -2.05 -8.93 -11.51
C VAL A 129 -2.96 -9.28 -10.33
N HIS A 130 -3.04 -10.56 -9.96
CA HIS A 130 -3.88 -11.02 -8.86
C HIS A 130 -3.33 -10.56 -7.50
N VAL A 131 -2.01 -10.55 -7.31
CA VAL A 131 -1.33 -10.01 -6.11
C VAL A 131 -1.48 -8.49 -6.08
N LEU A 132 -1.23 -7.81 -7.20
CA LEU A 132 -1.37 -6.36 -7.32
C LEU A 132 -2.80 -5.90 -6.97
N ARG A 133 -3.82 -6.64 -7.44
CA ARG A 133 -5.23 -6.37 -7.10
C ARG A 133 -5.48 -6.48 -5.60
N VAL A 134 -4.88 -7.48 -4.92
CA VAL A 134 -4.98 -7.64 -3.47
C VAL A 134 -4.31 -6.46 -2.78
N ILE A 135 -3.06 -6.12 -3.10
CA ILE A 135 -2.33 -4.99 -2.48
C ILE A 135 -3.10 -3.67 -2.67
N ALA A 136 -3.55 -3.40 -3.90
CA ALA A 136 -4.34 -2.22 -4.21
C ALA A 136 -5.71 -2.22 -3.49
N GLY A 137 -6.26 -3.38 -3.16
CA GLY A 137 -7.60 -3.49 -2.58
C GLY A 137 -8.68 -3.03 -3.58
N HIS A 138 -8.57 -3.48 -4.82
CA HIS A 138 -9.57 -3.24 -5.87
C HIS A 138 -10.61 -4.36 -5.90
N GLY A 139 -11.89 -3.97 -5.78
CA GLY A 139 -13.01 -4.91 -5.87
C GLY A 139 -13.16 -5.53 -7.26
N SER A 140 -12.89 -4.75 -8.31
CA SER A 140 -12.91 -5.22 -9.70
C SER A 140 -11.50 -5.44 -10.27
N PRO A 141 -11.25 -6.56 -10.98
CA PRO A 141 -10.02 -6.76 -11.76
C PRO A 141 -9.79 -5.66 -12.81
N THR A 142 -10.86 -5.11 -13.40
CA THR A 142 -10.77 -4.07 -14.45
C THR A 142 -10.12 -2.77 -13.96
N THR A 143 -10.21 -2.48 -12.65
CA THR A 143 -9.54 -1.32 -12.06
C THR A 143 -8.02 -1.52 -12.01
N THR A 144 -7.56 -2.75 -11.83
CA THR A 144 -6.12 -3.08 -11.79
C THR A 144 -5.52 -3.21 -13.19
N GLN A 145 -6.29 -3.65 -14.19
CA GLN A 145 -5.82 -3.78 -15.57
C GLN A 145 -5.28 -2.48 -16.16
N ARG A 146 -5.75 -1.32 -15.70
CA ARG A 146 -5.27 0.00 -16.16
C ARG A 146 -3.79 0.29 -15.86
N TYR A 147 -3.16 -0.50 -14.99
CA TYR A 147 -1.76 -0.35 -14.62
C TYR A 147 -0.86 -1.40 -15.28
N ILE A 148 -1.43 -2.27 -16.12
CA ILE A 148 -0.70 -3.38 -16.72
C ILE A 148 -0.66 -3.14 -18.22
N HIS A 149 0.54 -2.80 -18.69
CA HIS A 149 0.82 -2.63 -20.10
C HIS A 149 1.84 -3.70 -20.50
N PRO A 150 1.45 -4.74 -21.25
CA PRO A 150 2.40 -5.73 -21.72
C PRO A 150 3.39 -5.06 -22.67
N ASP A 151 4.65 -4.99 -22.26
CA ASP A 151 5.78 -4.60 -23.11
C ASP A 151 6.60 -5.83 -23.53
N LYS A 152 7.60 -5.62 -24.40
CA LYS A 152 8.46 -6.71 -24.88
C LYS A 152 9.19 -7.42 -23.73
N GLN A 153 9.60 -6.67 -22.70
CA GLN A 153 10.29 -7.21 -21.54
C GLN A 153 9.38 -8.16 -20.74
N SER A 154 8.11 -7.79 -20.56
CA SER A 154 7.11 -8.62 -19.88
C SER A 154 6.88 -9.94 -20.60
N ILE A 155 6.91 -9.94 -21.93
CA ILE A 155 6.78 -11.15 -22.76
C ILE A 155 8.01 -12.05 -22.60
N THR A 156 9.22 -11.47 -22.64
CA THR A 156 10.47 -12.22 -22.41
C THR A 156 10.49 -12.84 -21.01
N ASN A 157 10.20 -12.06 -19.97
CA ASN A 157 10.14 -12.53 -18.58
C ASN A 157 9.13 -13.67 -18.40
N ALA A 158 8.00 -13.64 -19.12
CA ALA A 158 7.02 -14.73 -19.09
C ALA A 158 7.59 -16.04 -19.67
N GLY A 159 8.43 -15.95 -20.71
CA GLY A 159 9.17 -17.10 -21.25
C GLY A 159 10.19 -17.66 -20.26
N ASP A 160 10.91 -16.79 -19.55
CA ASP A 160 11.90 -17.19 -18.54
C ASP A 160 11.23 -17.88 -17.34
N LEU A 161 10.08 -17.36 -16.88
CA LEU A 161 9.29 -17.97 -15.82
C LEU A 161 8.79 -19.37 -16.20
N LEU A 162 8.33 -19.56 -17.44
CA LEU A 162 7.91 -20.88 -17.92
C LEU A 162 9.09 -21.85 -18.00
N SER A 163 10.23 -21.40 -18.52
CA SER A 163 11.46 -22.20 -18.57
C SER A 163 11.88 -22.64 -17.16
N ALA A 164 11.90 -21.70 -16.20
CA ALA A 164 12.21 -22.01 -14.81
C ALA A 164 11.22 -23.02 -14.19
N HIS A 165 9.93 -22.90 -14.47
CA HIS A 165 8.91 -23.86 -14.00
C HIS A 165 9.12 -25.26 -14.56
N LEU A 166 9.49 -25.37 -15.85
CA LEU A 166 9.76 -26.65 -16.50
C LEU A 166 11.07 -27.29 -16.04
N HIS A 167 12.07 -26.48 -15.69
CA HIS A 167 13.38 -26.94 -15.21
C HIS A 167 13.45 -27.14 -13.70
N ALA A 168 12.48 -26.66 -12.93
CA ALA A 168 12.42 -26.89 -11.50
C ALA A 168 12.30 -28.41 -11.22
N PRO A 169 13.16 -28.99 -10.36
CA PRO A 169 13.11 -30.41 -10.05
C PRO A 169 11.74 -30.77 -9.47
N ARG A 170 10.98 -31.57 -10.21
CA ARG A 170 9.69 -32.09 -9.76
C ARG A 170 9.93 -33.09 -8.64
N THR A 171 9.89 -32.63 -7.40
CA THR A 171 9.77 -33.55 -6.26
C THR A 171 8.38 -34.18 -6.36
N PRO A 172 8.24 -35.51 -6.55
CA PRO A 172 6.93 -36.12 -6.61
C PRO A 172 6.32 -36.07 -5.22
N ARG A 173 5.46 -35.08 -4.95
CA ARG A 173 4.51 -35.17 -3.85
C ARG A 173 3.26 -35.85 -4.38
N LEU A 174 3.21 -37.17 -4.23
CA LEU A 174 1.98 -37.93 -4.29
C LEU A 174 0.97 -37.26 -3.35
N ARG A 175 -0.01 -36.56 -3.92
CA ARG A 175 -1.25 -36.25 -3.22
C ARG A 175 -2.20 -37.39 -3.54
N VAL A 176 -2.39 -38.28 -2.57
CA VAL A 176 -3.58 -39.13 -2.55
C VAL A 176 -4.77 -38.19 -2.33
N VAL A 177 -5.72 -38.21 -3.26
CA VAL A 177 -7.01 -37.51 -3.16
C VAL A 177 -7.95 -38.38 -2.35
#